data_AF-A0A8J6TIS9-F1
#
_entry.id   AF-A0A8J6TIS9-F1
#
_cell.length_a   1.000
_cell.length_b   1.000
_cell.length_c   1.000
_cell.angle_alpha   90.00
_cell.angle_beta   90.00
_cell.angle_gamma   90.00
#
_symmetry.space_group_name_H-M   'P 1'
#
loop_
_entity.id
_entity.type
_entity.pdbx_description
1 polymer ?
#
loop_
_entity_poly.entity_id
_entity_poly.type
_entity_poly.pdbx_seq_one_letter_code
_entity_poly.pdbx_strand_id
1 'polypeptide(L)'
;SLFGDLKDNASFLRPIYYCEAGLGEDVEDWLHGLVGEDPRFLLGRRTDANPDYNYNDNPMLTKAIKQGHRGAYWDILRRVSENISPLL
;
A
#
# COMPACT_ATOMS: atom_id res chain seq x y z
N SER A 1 19.07 -11.21 -0.96
CA SER A 1 18.99 -11.43 -2.42
C SER A 1 18.56 -10.16 -3.15
N LEU A 2 19.07 -9.95 -4.36
CA LEU A 2 18.61 -8.90 -5.26
C LEU A 2 17.48 -9.42 -6.15
N PHE A 3 16.49 -8.58 -6.41
CA PHE A 3 15.30 -8.89 -7.19
C PHE A 3 15.07 -7.82 -8.26
N GLY A 4 14.36 -8.19 -9.33
CA GLY A 4 14.13 -7.34 -10.51
C GLY A 4 15.09 -7.63 -11.65
N ASP A 5 15.16 -6.72 -12.62
CA ASP A 5 15.94 -6.91 -13.85
C ASP A 5 17.41 -6.52 -13.65
N LEU A 6 18.23 -7.51 -13.30
CA LEU A 6 19.67 -7.35 -13.04
C LEU A 6 20.53 -7.22 -14.32
N LYS A 7 19.95 -7.50 -15.49
CA LYS A 7 20.62 -7.44 -16.80
C LYS A 7 19.85 -6.50 -17.73
N ASP A 8 20.57 -5.88 -18.67
CA ASP A 8 20.01 -5.03 -19.72
C ASP A 8 19.11 -3.89 -19.21
N ASN A 9 19.41 -3.36 -18.02
CA ASN A 9 18.60 -2.37 -17.31
C ASN A 9 19.32 -1.02 -17.14
N ALA A 10 20.00 -0.56 -18.18
CA ALA A 10 20.77 0.68 -18.13
C ALA A 10 19.91 1.94 -17.96
N SER A 11 18.61 1.88 -18.27
CA SER A 11 17.67 3.00 -18.08
C SER A 11 17.14 3.13 -16.66
N PHE A 12 17.35 2.12 -15.81
CA PHE A 12 16.81 2.04 -14.44
C PHE A 12 15.28 2.15 -14.32
N LEU A 13 14.54 2.02 -15.42
CA LEU A 13 13.07 2.00 -15.40
C LEU A 13 12.49 0.68 -14.87
N ARG A 14 13.35 -0.32 -14.64
CA ARG A 14 12.97 -1.64 -14.09
C ARG A 14 13.64 -1.77 -12.73
N PRO A 15 12.97 -1.38 -11.62
CA PRO A 15 13.66 -1.21 -10.34
C PRO A 15 14.28 -2.52 -9.85
N ILE A 16 15.49 -2.40 -9.32
CA ILE A 16 16.20 -3.47 -8.62
C ILE A 16 16.10 -3.19 -7.12
N TYR A 17 15.71 -4.21 -6.35
CA TYR A 17 15.55 -4.09 -4.90
C TYR A 17 16.30 -5.20 -4.16
N TYR A 18 16.79 -4.88 -2.97
CA TYR A 18 17.37 -5.84 -2.04
C TYR A 18 16.31 -6.30 -1.04
N CYS A 19 16.25 -7.61 -0.78
CA CYS A 19 15.53 -8.18 0.35
C CYS A 19 16.40 -9.23 1.03
N GLU A 20 16.33 -9.35 2.35
CA GLU A 20 17.19 -10.27 3.12
C GLU A 20 16.95 -11.72 2.70
N ALA A 21 18.03 -12.49 2.46
CA ALA A 21 17.91 -13.84 1.91
C ALA A 21 17.22 -14.80 2.89
N GLY A 22 17.38 -14.59 4.19
CA GLY A 22 16.74 -15.40 5.23
C GLY A 22 15.21 -15.28 5.29
N LEU A 23 14.61 -14.30 4.60
CA LEU A 23 13.15 -14.12 4.55
C LEU A 23 12.45 -15.08 3.57
N GLY A 24 13.21 -15.75 2.69
CA GLY A 24 12.65 -16.65 1.68
C GLY A 24 11.96 -15.94 0.51
N GLU A 25 11.34 -16.74 -0.36
CA GLU A 25 10.71 -16.24 -1.59
C GLU A 25 9.26 -15.74 -1.38
N ASP A 26 8.59 -16.24 -0.34
CA ASP A 26 7.15 -16.03 -0.06
C ASP A 26 6.90 -15.02 1.08
N VAL A 27 7.81 -14.07 1.30
CA VAL A 27 7.73 -13.11 2.42
C VAL A 27 6.43 -12.30 2.41
N GLU A 28 5.88 -12.02 1.23
CA GLU A 28 4.61 -11.30 1.06
C GLU A 28 3.42 -12.12 1.55
N ASP A 29 3.42 -13.43 1.31
CA ASP A 29 2.38 -14.35 1.79
C ASP A 29 2.48 -14.58 3.30
N TRP A 30 3.70 -14.66 3.83
CA TRP A 30 3.92 -14.70 5.27
C TRP A 30 3.42 -13.43 5.96
N LEU A 31 3.74 -12.25 5.41
CA LEU A 31 3.23 -10.96 5.91
C LEU A 31 1.71 -10.92 5.84
N HIS A 32 1.11 -11.35 4.72
CA HIS A 32 -0.33 -11.42 4.57
C HIS A 32 -0.98 -12.35 5.60
N GLY A 33 -0.37 -13.51 5.89
CA GLY A 33 -0.84 -14.41 6.95
C GLY A 33 -0.84 -13.78 8.35
N LEU A 34 0.02 -12.77 8.59
CA LEU A 34 0.06 -12.03 9.85
C LEU A 34 -0.96 -10.89 9.93
N VAL A 35 -1.15 -10.14 8.84
CA VAL A 35 -1.99 -8.92 8.84
C VAL A 35 -3.40 -9.14 8.28
N GLY A 36 -3.61 -10.20 7.50
CA GLY A 36 -4.87 -10.52 6.82
C GLY A 36 -5.39 -9.35 5.98
N GLU A 37 -6.69 -9.11 6.09
CA GLU A 37 -7.43 -8.03 5.41
C GLU A 37 -7.55 -6.76 6.28
N ASP A 38 -6.66 -6.58 7.26
CA ASP A 38 -6.72 -5.43 8.14
C ASP A 38 -6.43 -4.13 7.37
N PRO A 39 -7.39 -3.20 7.28
CA PRO A 39 -7.29 -2.01 6.42
C PRO A 39 -6.22 -1.01 6.88
N ARG A 40 -5.61 -1.23 8.05
CA ARG A 40 -4.48 -0.43 8.54
C ARG A 40 -3.17 -0.77 7.83
N PHE A 41 -3.06 -1.96 7.23
CA PHE A 41 -1.85 -2.40 6.55
C PHE A 41 -2.02 -2.26 5.03
N LEU A 42 -1.07 -1.54 4.42
CA LEU A 42 -1.03 -1.31 2.98
C LEU A 42 -0.02 -2.29 2.36
N LEU A 43 -0.44 -3.54 2.15
CA LEU A 43 0.45 -4.61 1.68
C LEU A 43 0.28 -4.82 0.17
N GLY A 44 1.31 -4.43 -0.59
CA GLY A 44 1.41 -4.80 -2.00
C GLY A 44 1.91 -6.24 -2.13
N ARG A 45 1.18 -7.08 -2.88
CA ARG A 45 1.56 -8.46 -3.19
C ARG A 45 1.78 -8.60 -4.69
N ARG A 46 2.74 -9.43 -5.08
CA ARG A 46 3.01 -9.77 -6.49
C ARG A 46 1.85 -10.51 -7.15
N THR A 47 1.09 -11.27 -6.35
CA THR A 47 0.00 -12.15 -6.81
C THR A 47 -1.36 -11.45 -6.85
N ASP A 48 -1.59 -10.43 -6.01
CA ASP A 48 -2.84 -9.68 -5.95
C ASP A 48 -2.67 -8.28 -6.56
N ALA A 49 -3.16 -8.12 -7.78
CA ALA A 49 -3.03 -6.89 -8.55
C ALA A 49 -3.98 -5.75 -8.13
N ASN A 50 -4.71 -5.84 -7.01
CA ASN A 50 -5.84 -4.94 -6.78
C ASN A 50 -6.09 -4.39 -5.36
N PRO A 51 -5.06 -3.96 -4.61
CA PRO A 51 -5.25 -2.87 -3.66
C PRO A 51 -4.73 -1.55 -4.25
N ASP A 52 -5.66 -0.66 -4.63
CA ASP A 52 -5.35 0.68 -5.15
C ASP A 52 -5.07 1.65 -3.98
N TYR A 53 -3.79 1.99 -3.81
CA TYR A 53 -3.33 2.99 -2.83
C TYR A 53 -2.98 4.33 -3.49
N ASN A 54 -3.37 4.53 -4.74
CA ASN A 54 -3.09 5.76 -5.48
C ASN A 54 -3.91 6.93 -4.94
N TYR A 55 -3.25 8.09 -4.85
CA TYR A 55 -3.87 9.35 -4.48
C TYR A 55 -4.61 9.99 -5.65
N ASN A 56 -4.23 9.63 -6.87
CA ASN A 56 -4.81 10.20 -8.07
C ASN A 56 -6.25 9.71 -8.25
N ASP A 57 -7.13 10.65 -8.61
CA ASP A 57 -8.56 10.40 -8.85
C ASP A 57 -9.26 9.58 -7.76
N ASN A 58 -9.05 9.95 -6.48
CA ASN A 58 -9.72 9.31 -5.35
C ASN A 58 -10.98 10.13 -4.91
N PRO A 59 -12.19 9.82 -5.42
CA PRO A 59 -13.39 10.57 -5.09
C PRO A 59 -13.81 10.41 -3.62
N MET A 60 -13.48 9.28 -2.99
CA MET A 60 -13.76 9.06 -1.57
C MET A 60 -12.97 10.05 -0.70
N LEU A 61 -11.67 10.17 -0.94
CA LEU A 61 -10.80 11.12 -0.25
C LEU A 61 -11.30 12.55 -0.44
N THR A 62 -11.61 12.92 -1.69
CA THR A 62 -12.08 14.27 -2.03
C THR A 62 -13.38 14.60 -1.30
N LYS A 63 -14.31 13.65 -1.22
CA LYS A 63 -15.58 13.80 -0.48
C LYS A 63 -15.33 13.93 1.03
N ALA A 64 -14.46 13.10 1.61
CA ALA A 64 -14.15 13.14 3.04
C ALA A 64 -13.52 14.47 3.45
N ILE A 65 -12.60 15.00 2.63
CA ILE A 65 -11.99 16.32 2.86
C ILE A 65 -13.05 17.43 2.82
N LYS A 66 -14.00 17.38 1.86
CA LYS A 66 -15.14 18.32 1.80
C LYS A 66 -16.03 18.24 3.04
N GLN A 67 -16.16 17.06 3.66
CA GLN A 67 -16.92 16.85 4.89
C GLN A 67 -16.18 17.27 6.16
N GLY A 68 -14.94 17.76 6.05
CA GLY A 68 -14.17 18.29 7.18
C GLY A 68 -13.07 17.35 7.69
N HIS A 69 -12.90 16.15 7.14
CA HIS A 69 -11.78 15.29 7.53
C HIS A 69 -10.43 15.94 7.18
N ARG A 70 -9.46 15.80 8.08
CA ARG A 70 -8.09 16.33 7.96
C ARG A 70 -7.08 15.31 8.50
N GLY A 71 -5.83 15.46 8.12
CA GLY A 71 -4.74 14.58 8.54
C GLY A 71 -4.13 13.82 7.37
N ALA A 72 -3.38 12.76 7.69
CA ALA A 72 -2.77 11.90 6.69
C ALA A 72 -3.85 11.16 5.87
N TYR A 73 -3.56 10.88 4.60
CA TYR A 73 -4.46 10.18 3.68
C TYR A 73 -5.02 8.87 4.25
N TRP A 74 -4.12 8.01 4.74
CA TRP A 74 -4.50 6.72 5.32
C TRP A 74 -5.42 6.90 6.55
N ASP A 75 -5.21 7.96 7.35
CA ASP A 75 -6.05 8.22 8.53
C ASP A 75 -7.44 8.71 8.12
N ILE A 76 -7.52 9.56 7.09
CA ILE A 76 -8.81 10.00 6.53
C ILE A 76 -9.60 8.81 6.02
N LEU A 77 -9.00 7.95 5.18
CA LEU A 77 -9.68 6.78 4.63
C LEU A 77 -10.09 5.78 5.72
N ARG A 78 -9.21 5.52 6.69
CA ARG A 78 -9.50 4.67 7.85
C ARG A 78 -10.69 5.21 8.67
N ARG A 79 -10.74 6.53 8.92
CA ARG A 79 -11.89 7.13 9.62
C ARG A 79 -13.19 6.98 8.84
N VAL A 80 -13.14 7.13 7.52
CA VAL A 80 -14.32 6.94 6.65
C VAL A 80 -14.79 5.48 6.70
N SER A 81 -13.89 4.50 6.61
CA SER A 81 -14.26 3.08 6.65
C SER A 81 -14.80 2.65 8.02
N GLU A 82 -14.28 3.23 9.10
CA GLU A 82 -14.73 2.99 10.48
C GLU A 82 -15.92 3.88 10.91
N ASN A 83 -16.45 4.73 10.02
CA ASN A 83 -17.52 5.69 10.31
C ASN A 83 -17.22 6.66 11.48
N ILE A 84 -15.95 7.06 11.61
CA ILE A 84 -15.49 8.04 12.61
C ILE A 84 -15.69 9.45 12.04
N SER A 85 -16.36 10.33 12.79
CA SER A 85 -16.55 11.73 12.41
C SER A 85 -15.23 12.51 12.23
N PRO A 86 -15.25 13.62 11.47
CA PRO A 86 -14.15 14.58 11.43
C PRO A 86 -13.73 15.03 12.82
N LEU A 87 -12.43 15.27 13.00
CA LEU A 87 -11.93 15.96 14.19
C LEU A 87 -12.48 17.40 14.15
N LEU A 88 -13.12 17.80 15.25
CA LEU A 88 -13.62 19.17 15.47
C LEU A 88 -12.49 20.21 15.37
#